data_AF-A0A1I6C8H5-F1
#
_entry.id   AF-A0A1I6C8H5-F1
#
_cell.length_a   1.000
_cell.length_b   1.000
_cell.length_c   1.000
_cell.angle_alpha   90.00
_cell.angle_beta   90.00
_cell.angle_gamma   90.00
#
_symmetry.space_group_name_H-M   'P 1'
#
loop_
_entity.id
_entity.type
_entity.pdbx_description
1 polymer ?
#
loop_
_entity_poly.entity_id
_entity_poly.type
_entity_poly.pdbx_seq_one_letter_code
_entity_poly.pdbx_strand_id
1 'polypeptide(L)'
;MKGFKWGAWGFALLVAMLPAHATQASSAQAIQEMRSLGFSVCANILVYFNENGSPYELRNKQAYLQGMTRLQSLAASQRLEDVSAELSRLQSSVADTAELPQSEVELRRTSPGYTRWLLPVVDSHARLQELLDAHYRRIDNAEELQSSLHALSRDIGQLLLGYQIVSFSRLGAEQWVMSAQQVLDQDQRVLDNFTRLSALSPELDRALTDPARQYIFSRQQLFNQAGRWMPNAVERYLGMAMLKIDQAAIELTK
;
A
#
# COMPACT_ATOMS: atom_id res chain seq x y z
N MET A 1 21.69 -43.33 -7.03
CA MET A 1 21.84 -41.88 -7.19
C MET A 1 20.48 -41.21 -7.08
N LYS A 2 20.30 -40.40 -6.03
CA LYS A 2 19.23 -39.38 -5.87
C LYS A 2 19.39 -38.41 -7.06
N GLY A 3 18.38 -37.89 -7.75
CA GLY A 3 17.03 -37.50 -7.38
C GLY A 3 16.94 -35.98 -7.60
N PHE A 4 16.19 -35.52 -8.62
CA PHE A 4 15.63 -34.17 -8.62
C PHE A 4 14.47 -34.08 -9.64
N LYS A 5 13.24 -34.13 -9.12
CA LYS A 5 12.02 -33.77 -9.84
C LYS A 5 11.69 -32.33 -9.47
N TRP A 6 11.60 -31.45 -10.46
CA TRP A 6 11.10 -30.09 -10.26
C TRP A 6 9.59 -30.16 -9.98
N GLY A 7 9.21 -29.93 -8.74
CA GLY A 7 7.82 -29.69 -8.36
C GLY A 7 7.44 -28.26 -8.72
N ALA A 8 6.65 -28.09 -9.77
CA ALA A 8 5.96 -26.84 -10.05
C ALA A 8 4.81 -26.71 -9.04
N TRP A 9 5.01 -25.89 -8.00
CA TRP A 9 3.94 -25.49 -7.10
C TRP A 9 3.12 -24.40 -7.79
N GLY A 10 2.10 -24.81 -8.55
CA GLY A 10 1.07 -23.91 -9.03
C GLY A 10 0.14 -23.57 -7.87
N PHE A 11 0.23 -22.34 -7.35
CA PHE A 11 -0.77 -21.79 -6.44
C PHE A 11 -2.03 -21.46 -7.24
N ALA A 12 -3.07 -22.30 -7.12
CA ALA A 12 -4.39 -22.01 -7.62
C ALA A 12 -5.07 -20.99 -6.70
N LEU A 13 -5.33 -19.79 -7.22
CA LEU A 13 -6.09 -18.76 -6.53
C LEU A 13 -7.59 -19.12 -6.61
N LEU A 14 -8.22 -19.37 -5.48
CA LEU A 14 -9.64 -19.70 -5.38
C LEU A 14 -10.47 -18.43 -5.61
N VAL A 15 -11.14 -18.35 -6.76
CA VAL A 15 -12.10 -17.28 -7.08
C VAL A 15 -13.43 -17.63 -6.42
N ALA A 16 -13.73 -17.01 -5.27
CA ALA A 16 -15.08 -17.05 -4.71
C ALA A 16 -15.95 -16.00 -5.43
N MET A 17 -16.83 -16.45 -6.32
CA MET A 17 -17.90 -15.64 -6.88
C MET A 17 -19.02 -15.50 -5.84
N LEU A 18 -19.28 -14.28 -5.36
CA LEU A 18 -20.46 -13.97 -4.56
C LEU A 18 -21.59 -13.41 -5.44
N PRO A 19 -22.86 -13.74 -5.17
CA PRO A 19 -24.00 -13.35 -5.99
C PRO A 19 -24.31 -11.86 -5.88
N ALA A 20 -24.57 -11.23 -7.03
CA ALA A 20 -24.85 -9.81 -7.19
C ALA A 20 -26.32 -9.48 -6.93
N HIS A 21 -26.69 -9.12 -5.70
CA HIS A 21 -27.95 -8.43 -5.40
C HIS A 21 -27.80 -7.47 -4.22
N ALA A 22 -27.61 -6.18 -4.52
CA ALA A 22 -28.07 -5.04 -3.71
C ALA A 22 -27.67 -3.75 -4.43
N THR A 23 -28.57 -2.77 -4.48
CA THR A 23 -28.29 -1.36 -4.80
C THR A 23 -27.03 -0.92 -4.05
N GLN A 24 -25.90 -0.85 -4.76
CA GLN A 24 -24.58 -0.79 -4.16
C GLN A 24 -24.28 0.66 -3.75
N ALA A 25 -24.77 1.05 -2.57
CA ALA A 25 -24.03 1.98 -1.74
C ALA A 25 -22.60 1.43 -1.65
N SER A 26 -21.59 2.27 -1.87
CA SER A 26 -20.22 1.81 -1.79
C SER A 26 -19.98 1.22 -0.40
N SER A 27 -19.61 -0.05 -0.31
CA SER A 27 -19.38 -0.64 1.01
C SER A 27 -18.10 -0.04 1.58
N ALA A 28 -18.09 0.28 2.88
CA ALA A 28 -16.91 0.84 3.55
C ALA A 28 -15.67 -0.04 3.31
N GLN A 29 -15.89 -1.35 3.21
CA GLN A 29 -14.89 -2.34 2.85
C GLN A 29 -14.29 -2.13 1.45
N ALA A 30 -15.11 -1.93 0.41
CA ALA A 30 -14.60 -1.74 -0.95
C ALA A 30 -13.75 -0.48 -1.06
N ILE A 31 -14.17 0.61 -0.40
CA ILE A 31 -13.38 1.84 -0.34
C ILE A 31 -12.07 1.63 0.43
N GLN A 32 -12.12 0.92 1.56
CA GLN A 32 -10.91 0.60 2.30
C GLN A 32 -9.94 -0.24 1.47
N GLU A 33 -10.44 -1.25 0.77
CA GLU A 33 -9.62 -2.08 -0.10
C GLU A 33 -8.91 -1.23 -1.16
N MET A 34 -9.61 -0.27 -1.77
CA MET A 34 -9.00 0.68 -2.71
C MET A 34 -7.93 1.55 -2.04
N ARG A 35 -8.13 2.02 -0.79
CA ARG A 35 -7.12 2.81 -0.08
C ARG A 35 -5.84 2.03 0.16
N SER A 36 -5.97 0.83 0.74
CA SER A 36 -4.83 -0.04 1.05
C SER A 36 -4.07 -0.48 -0.20
N LEU A 37 -4.82 -0.80 -1.26
CA LEU A 37 -4.25 -1.15 -2.55
C LEU A 37 -3.57 0.07 -3.20
N GLY A 38 -4.12 1.27 -3.04
CA GLY A 38 -3.51 2.53 -3.50
C GLY A 38 -2.12 2.76 -2.89
N PHE A 39 -1.97 2.58 -1.58
CA PHE A 39 -0.66 2.64 -0.93
C PHE A 39 0.31 1.58 -1.47
N SER A 40 -0.17 0.34 -1.62
CA SER A 40 0.65 -0.77 -2.11
C SER A 40 1.13 -0.53 -3.55
N VAL A 41 0.26 -0.02 -4.43
CA VAL A 41 0.57 0.33 -5.82
C VAL A 41 1.63 1.43 -5.87
N CYS A 42 1.41 2.54 -5.15
CA CYS A 42 2.36 3.66 -5.13
C CYS A 42 3.73 3.22 -4.56
N ALA A 43 3.74 2.47 -3.45
CA ALA A 43 4.97 1.95 -2.86
C ALA A 43 5.74 1.06 -3.84
N ASN A 44 5.05 0.15 -4.56
CA ASN A 44 5.70 -0.71 -5.55
C ASN A 44 6.24 0.06 -6.76
N ILE A 45 5.56 1.12 -7.20
CA ILE A 45 6.09 2.01 -8.25
C ILE A 45 7.38 2.68 -7.77
N LEU A 46 7.37 3.26 -6.57
CA LEU A 46 8.53 3.92 -5.99
C LEU A 46 9.70 2.93 -5.79
N VAL A 47 9.44 1.72 -5.31
CA VAL A 47 10.49 0.71 -5.15
C VAL A 47 11.06 0.30 -6.52
N TYR A 48 10.20 0.13 -7.53
CA TYR A 48 10.62 -0.25 -8.88
C TYR A 48 11.51 0.81 -9.54
N PHE A 49 11.17 2.10 -9.39
CA PHE A 49 11.91 3.19 -10.03
C PHE A 49 13.05 3.76 -9.18
N ASN A 50 13.34 3.21 -8.00
CA ASN A 50 14.29 3.83 -7.09
C ASN A 50 15.72 3.96 -7.65
N GLU A 51 16.36 5.12 -7.48
CA GLU A 51 17.74 5.36 -7.96
C GLU A 51 18.80 4.56 -7.18
N ASN A 52 18.52 4.20 -5.92
CA ASN A 52 19.45 3.59 -4.98
C ASN A 52 19.26 2.07 -4.83
N GLY A 53 18.19 1.52 -5.43
CA GLY A 53 17.89 0.09 -5.37
C GLY A 53 18.77 -0.76 -6.27
N SER A 54 18.83 -2.06 -5.96
CA SER A 54 19.32 -3.08 -6.89
C SER A 54 18.61 -2.97 -8.25
N PRO A 55 19.23 -3.43 -9.36
CA PRO A 55 18.56 -3.50 -10.65
C PRO A 55 17.21 -4.23 -10.55
N TYR A 56 16.23 -3.80 -11.35
CA TYR A 56 14.80 -4.14 -11.27
C TYR A 56 14.42 -5.43 -10.57
N GLU A 57 13.64 -5.28 -9.51
CA GLU A 57 12.76 -6.35 -9.10
C GLU A 57 11.50 -6.30 -9.97
N LEU A 58 11.48 -7.12 -11.04
CA LEU A 58 10.32 -7.32 -11.92
C LEU A 58 9.04 -7.64 -11.13
N ARG A 59 9.20 -8.22 -9.93
CA ARG A 59 8.13 -8.46 -8.97
C ARG A 59 7.33 -7.19 -8.66
N ASN A 60 8.00 -6.07 -8.37
CA ASN A 60 7.32 -4.83 -8.00
C ASN A 60 6.58 -4.23 -9.19
N LYS A 61 7.14 -4.38 -10.40
CA LYS A 61 6.43 -4.03 -11.65
C LYS A 61 5.15 -4.81 -11.83
N GLN A 62 5.23 -6.13 -11.69
CA GLN A 62 4.07 -7.00 -11.78
C GLN A 62 3.04 -6.66 -10.69
N ALA A 63 3.50 -6.41 -9.46
CA ALA A 63 2.64 -6.05 -8.33
C ALA A 63 1.88 -4.74 -8.59
N TYR A 64 2.54 -3.65 -9.01
CA TYR A 64 1.84 -2.40 -9.25
C TYR A 64 0.91 -2.48 -10.47
N LEU A 65 1.28 -3.22 -11.52
CA LEU A 65 0.41 -3.39 -12.70
C LEU A 65 -0.88 -4.14 -12.34
N GLN A 66 -0.75 -5.25 -11.61
CA GLN A 66 -1.90 -6.02 -11.14
C GLN A 66 -2.76 -5.21 -10.16
N GLY A 67 -2.12 -4.48 -9.24
CA GLY A 67 -2.81 -3.61 -8.30
C GLY A 67 -3.57 -2.48 -8.99
N MET A 68 -2.99 -1.87 -10.04
CA MET A 68 -3.66 -0.84 -10.84
C MET A 68 -4.92 -1.39 -11.53
N THR A 69 -4.81 -2.57 -12.16
CA THR A 69 -5.97 -3.22 -12.78
C THR A 69 -7.07 -3.52 -11.76
N ARG A 70 -6.71 -3.98 -10.56
CA ARG A 70 -7.69 -4.22 -9.49
C ARG A 70 -8.31 -2.93 -8.97
N LEU A 71 -7.55 -1.86 -8.78
CA LEU A 71 -8.09 -0.53 -8.41
C LEU A 71 -9.12 -0.05 -9.43
N GLN A 72 -8.80 -0.13 -10.72
CA GLN A 72 -9.71 0.27 -11.79
C GLN A 72 -10.99 -0.55 -11.78
N SER A 73 -10.88 -1.88 -11.61
CA SER A 73 -12.03 -2.76 -11.51
C SER A 73 -12.91 -2.44 -10.29
N LEU A 74 -12.30 -2.17 -9.12
CA LEU A 74 -13.03 -1.81 -7.90
C LEU A 74 -13.75 -0.48 -8.09
N ALA A 75 -13.05 0.57 -8.53
CA ALA A 75 -13.63 1.89 -8.75
C ALA A 75 -14.80 1.84 -9.75
N ALA A 76 -14.66 1.09 -10.84
CA ALA A 76 -15.72 0.87 -11.81
C ALA A 76 -16.93 0.12 -11.20
N SER A 77 -16.69 -0.94 -10.43
CA SER A 77 -17.76 -1.69 -9.76
C SER A 77 -18.56 -0.83 -8.77
N GLN A 78 -17.87 0.08 -8.07
CA GLN A 78 -18.44 1.01 -7.11
C GLN A 78 -19.00 2.28 -7.78
N ARG A 79 -18.85 2.43 -9.10
CA ARG A 79 -19.26 3.62 -9.89
C ARG A 79 -18.68 4.93 -9.36
N LEU A 80 -17.42 4.89 -8.90
CA LEU A 80 -16.69 6.07 -8.43
C LEU A 80 -15.98 6.73 -9.61
N GLU A 81 -16.67 7.62 -10.33
CA GLU A 81 -16.16 8.25 -11.56
C GLU A 81 -14.94 9.14 -11.31
N ASP A 82 -14.95 9.90 -10.21
CA ASP A 82 -13.84 10.76 -9.79
C ASP A 82 -12.58 9.95 -9.44
N VAL A 83 -12.74 8.85 -8.71
CA VAL A 83 -11.67 7.88 -8.41
C VAL A 83 -11.16 7.24 -9.69
N SER A 84 -12.06 6.84 -10.61
CA SER A 84 -11.68 6.24 -11.89
C SER A 84 -10.86 7.21 -12.74
N ALA A 85 -11.26 8.47 -12.79
CA ALA A 85 -10.52 9.52 -13.50
C ALA A 85 -9.12 9.75 -12.90
N GLU A 86 -9.00 9.74 -11.57
CA GLU A 86 -7.70 9.87 -10.90
C GLU A 86 -6.81 8.64 -11.15
N LEU A 87 -7.37 7.43 -11.17
CA LEU A 87 -6.61 6.22 -11.53
C LEU A 87 -6.09 6.26 -12.96
N SER A 88 -6.85 6.84 -13.90
CA SER A 88 -6.36 7.07 -15.28
C SER A 88 -5.22 8.08 -15.32
N ARG A 89 -5.28 9.14 -14.50
CA ARG A 89 -4.17 10.11 -14.35
C ARG A 89 -2.92 9.43 -13.79
N LEU A 90 -3.07 8.67 -12.69
CA LEU A 90 -1.98 7.90 -12.08
C LEU A 90 -1.32 6.96 -13.10
N GLN A 91 -2.13 6.21 -13.85
CA GLN A 91 -1.63 5.32 -14.89
C GLN A 91 -0.85 6.07 -15.98
N SER A 92 -1.34 7.24 -16.39
CA SER A 92 -0.67 8.08 -17.39
C SER A 92 0.66 8.60 -16.85
N SER A 93 0.70 9.11 -15.61
CA SER A 93 1.93 9.54 -14.95
C SER A 93 2.97 8.43 -14.82
N VAL A 94 2.54 7.18 -14.59
CA VAL A 94 3.44 6.02 -14.61
C VAL A 94 3.91 5.70 -16.03
N ALA A 95 3.04 5.79 -17.04
CA ALA A 95 3.45 5.57 -18.42
C ALA A 95 4.51 6.59 -18.90
N ASP A 96 4.40 7.85 -18.47
CA ASP A 96 5.37 8.90 -18.76
C ASP A 96 6.76 8.65 -18.15
N THR A 97 6.86 7.71 -17.19
CA THR A 97 8.14 7.28 -16.61
C THR A 97 8.82 6.15 -17.40
N ALA A 98 8.20 5.64 -18.47
CA ALA A 98 8.71 4.50 -19.24
C ALA A 98 10.07 4.76 -19.92
N GLU A 99 10.40 6.02 -20.19
CA GLU A 99 11.65 6.44 -20.81
C GLU A 99 12.81 6.59 -19.82
N LEU A 100 12.55 6.50 -18.50
CA LEU A 100 13.59 6.64 -17.50
C LEU A 100 14.64 5.53 -17.65
N PRO A 101 15.95 5.85 -17.66
CA PRO A 101 17.01 4.88 -17.91
C PRO A 101 16.94 3.75 -16.89
N GLN A 102 16.82 2.54 -17.41
CA GLN A 102 16.54 1.40 -16.56
C GLN A 102 17.83 0.68 -16.10
N SER A 103 18.77 0.45 -17.00
CA SER A 103 19.83 -0.55 -16.87
C SER A 103 20.89 -0.33 -15.76
N GLU A 104 21.18 0.91 -15.32
CA GLU A 104 22.33 1.18 -14.45
C GLU A 104 22.04 2.18 -13.33
N VAL A 105 22.42 1.84 -12.09
CA VAL A 105 22.29 2.70 -10.87
C VAL A 105 22.94 4.07 -11.09
N GLU A 106 24.13 4.08 -11.70
CA GLU A 106 24.88 5.32 -11.93
C GLU A 106 24.16 6.25 -12.92
N LEU A 107 23.57 5.69 -13.99
CA LEU A 107 22.74 6.46 -14.93
C LEU A 107 21.48 7.01 -14.25
N ARG A 108 20.85 6.27 -13.34
CA ARG A 108 19.69 6.78 -12.58
C ARG A 108 20.06 7.94 -11.66
N ARG A 109 21.17 7.82 -10.93
CA ARG A 109 21.65 8.85 -9.99
C ARG A 109 22.13 10.12 -10.68
N THR A 110 22.73 9.99 -11.85
CA THR A 110 23.33 11.12 -12.58
C THR A 110 22.39 11.73 -13.61
N SER A 111 21.31 11.05 -13.99
CA SER A 111 20.30 11.57 -14.93
C SER A 111 19.55 12.76 -14.32
N PRO A 112 19.69 13.98 -14.88
CA PRO A 112 19.04 15.16 -14.34
C PRO A 112 17.52 15.01 -14.31
N GLY A 113 16.94 15.19 -13.12
CA GLY A 113 15.50 15.17 -12.95
C GLY A 113 14.86 13.78 -12.91
N TYR A 114 15.64 12.69 -12.97
CA TYR A 114 15.13 11.31 -12.91
C TYR A 114 14.05 11.11 -11.84
N THR A 115 14.31 11.57 -10.62
CA THR A 115 13.39 11.43 -9.49
C THR A 115 12.15 12.32 -9.62
N ARG A 116 12.29 13.51 -10.24
CA ARG A 116 11.18 14.46 -10.42
C ARG A 116 10.07 13.92 -11.33
N TRP A 117 10.38 12.99 -12.23
CA TRP A 117 9.37 12.32 -13.06
C TRP A 117 8.40 11.46 -12.24
N LEU A 118 8.77 11.11 -11.00
CA LEU A 118 7.89 10.38 -10.07
C LEU A 118 7.02 11.29 -9.21
N LEU A 119 7.24 12.61 -9.22
CA LEU A 119 6.41 13.54 -8.44
C LEU A 119 4.91 13.46 -8.83
N PRO A 120 4.54 13.46 -10.13
CA PRO A 120 3.13 13.31 -10.52
C PRO A 120 2.49 12.01 -10.03
N VAL A 121 3.27 10.93 -9.88
CA VAL A 121 2.79 9.66 -9.33
C VAL A 121 2.42 9.82 -7.85
N VAL A 122 3.26 10.50 -7.07
CA VAL A 122 3.02 10.76 -5.64
C VAL A 122 1.84 11.70 -5.44
N ASP A 123 1.76 12.77 -6.24
CA ASP A 123 0.65 13.73 -6.18
C ASP A 123 -0.69 13.07 -6.56
N SER A 124 -0.69 12.26 -7.61
CA SER A 124 -1.89 11.51 -8.03
C SER A 124 -2.32 10.47 -7.00
N HIS A 125 -1.37 9.78 -6.35
CA HIS A 125 -1.69 8.93 -5.21
C HIS A 125 -2.30 9.73 -4.04
N ALA A 126 -1.72 10.87 -3.68
CA ALA A 126 -2.26 11.68 -2.59
C ALA A 126 -3.69 12.13 -2.89
N ARG A 127 -3.95 12.56 -4.14
CA ARG A 127 -5.28 12.93 -4.60
C ARG A 127 -6.26 11.74 -4.57
N LEU A 128 -5.81 10.56 -4.98
CA LEU A 128 -6.60 9.33 -4.89
C LEU A 128 -7.04 9.05 -3.44
N GLN A 129 -6.12 9.15 -2.48
CA GLN A 129 -6.43 8.95 -1.06
C GLN A 129 -7.43 9.99 -0.54
N GLU A 130 -7.33 11.27 -0.95
CA GLU A 130 -8.30 12.30 -0.60
C GLU A 130 -9.72 11.99 -1.12
N LEU A 131 -9.82 11.51 -2.37
CA LEU A 131 -11.10 11.14 -2.97
C LEU A 131 -11.73 9.94 -2.25
N LEU A 132 -10.94 8.88 -2.02
CA LEU A 132 -11.38 7.70 -1.27
C LEU A 132 -11.76 8.07 0.17
N ASP A 133 -11.07 9.03 0.78
CA ASP A 133 -11.43 9.60 2.06
C ASP A 133 -12.77 10.29 2.10
N ALA A 134 -13.04 11.12 1.10
CA ALA A 134 -14.30 11.80 0.97
C ALA A 134 -15.44 10.78 0.80
N HIS A 135 -15.25 9.74 -0.02
CA HIS A 135 -16.27 8.70 -0.19
C HIS A 135 -16.47 7.86 1.07
N TYR A 136 -15.40 7.45 1.76
CA TYR A 136 -15.50 6.68 3.00
C TYR A 136 -16.27 7.42 4.10
N ARG A 137 -16.02 8.73 4.27
CA ARG A 137 -16.70 9.55 5.30
C ARG A 137 -18.20 9.73 5.06
N ARG A 138 -18.67 9.56 3.81
CA ARG A 138 -20.11 9.66 3.48
C ARG A 138 -20.87 8.37 3.78
N ILE A 139 -20.18 7.30 4.13
CA ILE A 139 -20.80 6.05 4.52
C ILE A 139 -21.24 6.20 5.98
N ASP A 140 -22.49 6.63 6.17
CA ASP A 140 -23.20 6.37 7.42
C ASP A 140 -23.24 4.85 7.61
N ASN A 141 -22.92 4.35 8.80
CA ASN A 141 -23.05 2.95 9.25
C ASN A 141 -21.82 2.02 9.13
N ALA A 142 -20.58 2.52 8.98
CA ALA A 142 -19.43 1.64 9.23
C ALA A 142 -19.36 1.31 10.73
N GLU A 143 -19.39 0.03 11.10
CA GLU A 143 -19.28 -0.41 12.50
C GLU A 143 -17.98 0.15 13.13
N GLU A 144 -18.03 0.50 14.41
CA GLU A 144 -16.90 1.14 15.10
C GLU A 144 -15.62 0.28 15.06
N LEU A 145 -15.79 -1.05 15.20
CA LEU A 145 -14.70 -2.01 15.09
C LEU A 145 -14.11 -2.02 13.67
N GLN A 146 -14.96 -2.08 12.65
CA GLN A 146 -14.54 -2.07 11.24
C GLN A 146 -13.75 -0.80 10.94
N SER A 147 -14.28 0.36 11.36
CA SER A 147 -13.62 1.66 11.18
C SER A 147 -12.28 1.74 11.90
N SER A 148 -12.18 1.16 13.09
CA SER A 148 -10.90 1.11 13.83
C SER A 148 -9.84 0.25 13.13
N LEU A 149 -10.23 -0.90 12.56
CA LEU A 149 -9.32 -1.75 11.78
C LEU A 149 -8.88 -1.05 10.49
N HIS A 150 -9.82 -0.40 9.79
CA HIS A 150 -9.53 0.40 8.60
C HIS A 150 -8.56 1.55 8.89
N ALA A 151 -8.74 2.25 10.01
CA ALA A 151 -7.83 3.30 10.45
C ALA A 151 -6.42 2.76 10.72
N LEU A 152 -6.30 1.63 11.41
CA LEU A 152 -5.01 0.98 11.67
C LEU A 152 -4.28 0.58 10.38
N SER A 153 -4.99 -0.01 9.41
CA SER A 153 -4.43 -0.38 8.11
C SER A 153 -3.95 0.85 7.34
N ARG A 154 -4.74 1.93 7.32
CA ARG A 154 -4.36 3.21 6.73
C ARG A 154 -3.12 3.79 7.40
N ASP A 155 -3.04 3.72 8.72
CA ASP A 155 -1.93 4.27 9.48
C ASP A 155 -0.60 3.61 9.11
N ILE A 156 -0.63 2.29 8.87
CA ILE A 156 0.51 1.53 8.36
C ILE A 156 0.83 1.92 6.91
N GLY A 157 -0.18 2.12 6.06
CA GLY A 157 0.00 2.56 4.67
C GLY A 157 0.72 3.91 4.55
N GLN A 158 0.41 4.85 5.45
CA GLN A 158 1.08 6.15 5.50
C GLN A 158 2.57 6.01 5.90
N LEU A 159 2.88 5.17 6.89
CA LEU A 159 4.26 4.87 7.26
C LEU A 159 5.03 4.19 6.11
N LEU A 160 4.40 3.23 5.43
CA LEU A 160 4.97 2.56 4.27
C LEU A 160 5.34 3.57 3.19
N LEU A 161 4.40 4.41 2.77
CA LEU A 161 4.64 5.35 1.68
C LEU A 161 5.68 6.40 2.07
N GLY A 162 5.60 6.95 3.29
CA GLY A 162 6.58 7.90 3.80
C GLY A 162 8.00 7.33 3.75
N TYR A 163 8.18 6.07 4.16
CA TYR A 163 9.46 5.38 4.09
C TYR A 163 9.99 5.22 2.66
N GLN A 164 9.12 5.00 1.67
CA GLN A 164 9.57 4.91 0.27
C GLN A 164 9.94 6.29 -0.28
N ILE A 165 9.16 7.33 0.00
CA ILE A 165 9.40 8.69 -0.51
C ILE A 165 10.75 9.24 -0.03
N VAL A 166 11.10 9.06 1.25
CA VAL A 166 12.37 9.59 1.82
C VAL A 166 13.63 8.98 1.21
N SER A 167 13.52 7.88 0.46
CA SER A 167 14.66 7.23 -0.17
C SER A 167 15.14 7.88 -1.46
N PHE A 168 14.37 8.82 -2.00
CA PHE A 168 14.68 9.55 -3.23
C PHE A 168 15.38 10.86 -2.93
N SER A 169 16.47 11.14 -3.65
CA SER A 169 17.08 12.46 -3.63
C SER A 169 16.29 13.41 -4.55
N ARG A 170 15.86 14.55 -4.00
CA ARG A 170 15.25 15.66 -4.77
C ARG A 170 14.00 15.29 -5.57
N LEU A 171 13.17 14.39 -5.01
CA LEU A 171 11.87 14.03 -5.57
C LEU A 171 10.92 15.24 -5.72
N GLY A 172 11.07 16.27 -4.88
CA GLY A 172 10.15 17.41 -4.85
C GLY A 172 8.83 17.13 -4.13
N ALA A 173 8.81 16.07 -3.30
CA ALA A 173 7.65 15.59 -2.56
C ALA A 173 7.77 15.92 -1.06
N GLU A 174 8.50 16.98 -0.69
CA GLU A 174 8.77 17.32 0.72
C GLU A 174 7.48 17.55 1.52
N GLN A 175 6.42 18.03 0.88
CA GLN A 175 5.09 18.17 1.50
C GLN A 175 4.43 16.85 1.91
N TRP A 176 4.85 15.73 1.33
CA TRP A 176 4.31 14.39 1.57
C TRP A 176 5.20 13.57 2.52
N VAL A 177 6.35 14.10 2.90
CA VAL A 177 7.28 13.47 3.84
C VAL A 177 6.90 13.85 5.27
N MET A 178 6.66 12.84 6.11
CA MET A 178 6.50 13.03 7.54
C MET A 178 7.84 13.45 8.18
N SER A 179 7.79 14.46 9.05
CA SER A 179 8.90 14.75 9.97
C SER A 179 9.18 13.56 10.89
N ALA A 180 10.38 13.50 11.45
CA ALA A 180 10.76 12.43 12.38
C ALA A 180 9.78 12.29 13.56
N GLN A 181 9.29 13.42 14.09
CA GLN A 181 8.28 13.41 15.16
C GLN A 181 6.94 12.83 14.68
N GLN A 182 6.49 13.22 13.48
CA GLN A 182 5.25 12.66 12.92
C GLN A 182 5.34 11.14 12.69
N VAL A 183 6.51 10.63 12.28
CA VAL A 183 6.75 9.18 12.16
C VAL A 183 6.65 8.50 13.52
N LEU A 184 7.25 9.09 14.58
CA LEU A 184 7.16 8.56 15.94
C LEU A 184 5.72 8.58 16.47
N ASP A 185 4.99 9.66 16.27
CA ASP A 185 3.61 9.79 16.73
C ASP A 185 2.69 8.79 16.02
N GLN A 186 2.90 8.60 14.71
CA GLN A 186 2.18 7.63 13.90
C GLN A 186 2.49 6.19 14.32
N ASP A 187 3.76 5.88 14.61
CA ASP A 187 4.16 4.57 15.12
C ASP A 187 3.53 4.25 16.47
N GLN A 188 3.53 5.21 17.40
CA GLN A 188 2.88 5.02 18.70
C GLN A 188 1.38 4.76 18.53
N ARG A 189 0.70 5.50 17.65
CA ARG A 189 -0.71 5.26 17.34
C ARG A 189 -0.97 3.84 16.82
N VAL A 190 -0.10 3.32 15.95
CA VAL A 190 -0.22 1.95 15.43
C VAL A 190 -0.09 0.93 16.56
N LEU A 191 0.91 1.08 17.44
CA LEU A 191 1.12 0.18 18.58
C LEU A 191 -0.04 0.22 19.58
N ASP A 192 -0.54 1.41 19.88
CA ASP A 192 -1.67 1.59 20.79
C ASP A 192 -2.94 0.98 20.20
N ASN A 193 -3.18 1.13 18.89
CA ASN A 193 -4.32 0.53 18.21
C ASN A 193 -4.24 -1.00 18.16
N PHE A 194 -3.06 -1.60 17.90
CA PHE A 194 -2.90 -3.05 18.01
C PHE A 194 -3.24 -3.53 19.43
N THR A 195 -2.70 -2.87 20.45
CA THR A 195 -2.93 -3.22 21.86
C THR A 195 -4.42 -3.11 22.22
N ARG A 196 -5.04 -1.98 21.89
CA ARG A 196 -6.45 -1.71 22.17
C ARG A 196 -7.37 -2.71 21.48
N LEU A 197 -7.17 -2.95 20.18
CA LEU A 197 -8.02 -3.82 19.37
C LEU A 197 -7.88 -5.30 19.79
N SER A 198 -6.66 -5.77 20.05
CA SER A 198 -6.43 -7.12 20.58
C SER A 198 -7.11 -7.36 21.93
N ALA A 199 -7.21 -6.32 22.77
CA ALA A 199 -7.85 -6.44 24.08
C ALA A 199 -9.39 -6.55 24.03
N LEU A 200 -10.02 -6.25 22.88
CA LEU A 200 -11.48 -6.29 22.75
C LEU A 200 -12.04 -7.72 22.74
N SER A 201 -11.33 -8.68 22.14
CA SER A 201 -11.73 -10.09 22.15
C SER A 201 -10.58 -11.05 21.84
N PRO A 202 -10.64 -12.32 22.30
CA PRO A 202 -9.65 -13.34 21.94
C PRO A 202 -9.60 -13.68 20.44
N GLU A 203 -10.63 -13.32 19.69
CA GLU A 203 -10.64 -13.51 18.24
C GLU A 203 -9.87 -12.41 17.52
N LEU A 204 -10.05 -11.15 17.93
CA LEU A 204 -9.26 -10.02 17.45
C LEU A 204 -7.79 -10.17 17.80
N ASP A 205 -7.47 -10.61 19.02
CA ASP A 205 -6.08 -10.88 19.41
C ASP A 205 -5.39 -11.89 18.47
N ARG A 206 -6.07 -13.00 18.17
CA ARG A 206 -5.56 -14.01 17.23
C ARG A 206 -5.42 -13.46 15.81
N ALA A 207 -6.39 -12.71 15.32
CA ALA A 207 -6.37 -12.14 13.98
C ALA A 207 -5.25 -11.09 13.81
N LEU A 208 -5.00 -10.29 14.86
CA LEU A 208 -4.03 -9.18 14.82
C LEU A 208 -2.61 -9.58 15.23
N THR A 209 -2.42 -10.77 15.80
CA THR A 209 -1.10 -11.28 16.23
C THR A 209 -0.08 -11.26 15.09
N ASP A 210 -0.41 -11.78 13.91
CA ASP A 210 0.53 -11.83 12.79
C ASP A 210 0.81 -10.46 12.14
N PRO A 211 -0.20 -9.63 11.80
CA PRO A 211 0.09 -8.29 11.28
C PRO A 211 0.88 -7.43 12.27
N ALA A 212 0.64 -7.56 13.59
CA ALA A 212 1.45 -6.88 14.60
C ALA A 212 2.93 -7.30 14.53
N ARG A 213 3.23 -8.59 14.39
CA ARG A 213 4.62 -9.07 14.23
C ARG A 213 5.28 -8.53 12.97
N GLN A 214 4.55 -8.51 11.84
CA GLN A 214 5.06 -8.00 10.56
C GLN A 214 5.36 -6.49 10.65
N TYR A 215 4.49 -5.74 11.33
CA TYR A 215 4.71 -4.34 11.63
C TYR A 215 5.96 -4.13 12.50
N ILE A 216 6.05 -4.83 13.63
CA ILE A 216 7.19 -4.74 14.57
C ILE A 216 8.52 -5.08 13.89
N PHE A 217 8.53 -6.08 13.01
CA PHE A 217 9.71 -6.44 12.24
C PHE A 217 10.20 -5.29 11.35
N SER A 218 9.26 -4.59 10.69
CA SER A 218 9.57 -3.48 9.78
C SER A 218 9.88 -2.17 10.51
N ARG A 219 9.38 -2.03 11.75
CA ARG A 219 9.51 -0.82 12.58
C ARG A 219 10.94 -0.31 12.70
N GLN A 220 11.91 -1.21 12.89
CA GLN A 220 13.32 -0.81 13.00
C GLN A 220 13.83 -0.05 11.77
N GLN A 221 13.31 -0.38 10.58
CA GLN A 221 13.69 0.27 9.33
C GLN A 221 13.06 1.66 9.19
N LEU A 222 11.85 1.87 9.71
CA LEU A 222 11.16 3.17 9.66
C LEU A 222 11.95 4.28 10.37
N PHE A 223 12.69 3.91 11.42
CA PHE A 223 13.50 4.84 12.22
C PHE A 223 14.97 4.89 11.82
N ASN A 224 15.48 3.88 11.12
CA ASN A 224 16.89 3.80 10.75
C ASN A 224 17.14 4.30 9.32
N GLN A 225 16.78 5.57 9.06
CA GLN A 225 16.94 6.17 7.73
C GLN A 225 18.40 6.39 7.32
N ALA A 226 19.33 6.41 8.28
CA ALA A 226 20.78 6.46 8.03
C ALA A 226 21.42 5.06 7.88
N GLY A 227 20.66 3.99 8.14
CA GLY A 227 21.11 2.62 8.07
C GLY A 227 21.01 2.02 6.66
N ARG A 228 21.14 0.69 6.58
CA ARG A 228 20.94 -0.03 5.32
C ARG A 228 19.45 0.06 4.95
N TRP A 229 19.14 0.82 3.92
CA TRP A 229 17.80 0.94 3.36
C TRP A 229 17.29 -0.42 2.81
N MET A 230 16.08 -0.83 3.21
CA MET A 230 15.46 -2.13 2.87
C MET A 230 14.04 -1.99 2.25
N PRO A 231 13.90 -1.39 1.06
CA PRO A 231 12.60 -1.07 0.46
C PRO A 231 11.69 -2.27 0.25
N ASN A 232 12.23 -3.35 -0.34
CA ASN A 232 11.48 -4.56 -0.67
C ASN A 232 11.02 -5.32 0.58
N ALA A 233 11.76 -5.21 1.68
CA ALA A 233 11.37 -5.83 2.94
C ALA A 233 10.24 -5.01 3.59
N VAL A 234 10.41 -3.69 3.69
CA VAL A 234 9.40 -2.81 4.30
C VAL A 234 8.10 -2.85 3.50
N GLU A 235 8.16 -2.75 2.16
CA GLU A 235 6.99 -2.90 1.29
C GLU A 235 6.26 -4.21 1.56
N ARG A 236 7.00 -5.33 1.55
CA ARG A 236 6.40 -6.65 1.72
C ARG A 236 5.74 -6.82 3.08
N TYR A 237 6.43 -6.49 4.16
CA TYR A 237 5.92 -6.77 5.51
C TYR A 237 4.82 -5.79 5.93
N LEU A 238 4.92 -4.51 5.60
CA LEU A 238 3.85 -3.56 5.89
C LEU A 238 2.64 -3.79 4.98
N GLY A 239 2.84 -4.13 3.71
CA GLY A 239 1.76 -4.50 2.79
C GLY A 239 1.01 -5.77 3.24
N MET A 240 1.72 -6.80 3.71
CA MET A 240 1.08 -7.98 4.30
C MET A 240 0.30 -7.64 5.59
N ALA A 241 0.81 -6.73 6.41
CA ALA A 241 0.13 -6.34 7.65
C ALA A 241 -1.20 -5.65 7.32
N MET A 242 -1.19 -4.68 6.40
CA MET A 242 -2.39 -4.01 5.91
C MET A 242 -3.42 -4.99 5.37
N LEU A 243 -3.01 -5.89 4.46
CA LEU A 243 -3.89 -6.89 3.86
C LEU A 243 -4.58 -7.77 4.92
N LYS A 244 -3.84 -8.19 5.95
CA LYS A 244 -4.37 -9.02 7.03
C LYS A 244 -5.31 -8.25 7.95
N ILE A 245 -5.04 -6.98 8.22
CA ILE A 245 -5.94 -6.12 8.99
C ILE A 245 -7.24 -5.87 8.22
N ASP A 246 -7.16 -5.59 6.92
CA ASP A 246 -8.35 -5.40 6.08
C ASP A 246 -9.17 -6.70 5.97
N GLN A 247 -8.51 -7.87 5.94
CA GLN A 247 -9.19 -9.16 5.97
C GLN A 247 -9.89 -9.41 7.31
N ALA A 248 -9.24 -9.07 8.44
CA ALA A 248 -9.85 -9.17 9.76
C ALA A 248 -11.10 -8.27 9.87
N ALA A 249 -11.08 -7.09 9.25
CA ALA A 249 -12.25 -6.22 9.18
C ALA A 249 -13.40 -6.88 8.42
N ILE A 250 -13.14 -7.69 7.38
CA ILE A 250 -14.20 -8.44 6.67
C ILE A 250 -14.75 -9.58 7.53
N GLU A 251 -13.88 -10.29 8.25
CA GLU A 251 -14.25 -11.54 8.92
C GLU A 251 -14.97 -11.31 10.25
N LEU A 252 -14.65 -10.22 10.94
CA LEU A 252 -15.05 -9.99 12.33
C LEU A 252 -16.17 -8.95 12.49
N THR A 253 -16.66 -8.37 11.40
CA THR A 253 -17.74 -7.35 11.40
C THR A 253 -18.88 -7.73 10.43
N LYS A 254 -19.09 -9.03 10.23
CA LYS A 254 -20.21 -9.62 9.48
C LYS A 254 -21.32 -10.05 10.43
#